data_AF-A0A2M9PC13-F1
#
_entry.id   AF-A0A2M9PC13-F1
#
_cell.length_a   1.000
_cell.length_b   1.000
_cell.length_c   1.000
_cell.angle_alpha   90.00
_cell.angle_beta   90.00
_cell.angle_gamma   90.00
#
_symmetry.space_group_name_H-M   'P 1'
#
loop_
_entity.id
_entity.type
_entity.pdbx_description
1 polymer ?
#
loop_
_entity_poly.entity_id
_entity_poly.type
_entity_poly.pdbx_seq_one_letter_code
_entity_poly.pdbx_strand_id
1 'polypeptide(L)'
;AGPARGVVAAAIGLGLILMIVGYRSAPYVAVYTPPGWGIHLNNLMMLIAVFVFALGHSKGKSRAWLRNPMLIAVMIWAVAHLLVNGDLASLILFGGLGAWAFVDRLTINARNPDWTPKAPGTTAGDVRLVAISVVTFGIIAAIHAWLGYWPFPQ
;
A
#
# COMPACT_ATOMS: atom_id res chain seq x y z
N ALA A 1 22.66 14.13 -2.61
CA ALA A 1 21.61 13.98 -1.57
C ALA A 1 22.21 14.42 -0.23
N GLY A 2 21.47 15.18 0.59
CA GLY A 2 22.01 15.69 1.87
C GLY A 2 21.96 14.66 3.01
N PRO A 3 22.77 14.81 4.07
CA PRO A 3 22.86 13.87 5.19
C PRO A 3 21.51 13.61 5.89
N ALA A 4 20.63 14.61 5.95
CA ALA A 4 19.28 14.46 6.52
C ALA A 4 18.42 13.40 5.79
N ARG A 5 18.57 13.25 4.47
CA ARG A 5 17.81 12.23 3.71
C ARG A 5 18.25 10.81 4.06
N GLY A 6 19.54 10.61 4.33
CA GLY A 6 20.09 9.32 4.72
C GLY A 6 19.58 8.88 6.09
N VAL A 7 19.59 9.80 7.07
CA VAL A 7 19.06 9.55 8.42
C VAL A 7 17.57 9.20 8.38
N VAL A 8 16.77 9.96 7.62
CA VAL A 8 15.33 9.68 7.49
C VAL A 8 15.09 8.32 6.83
N ALA A 9 15.83 7.99 5.78
CA ALA A 9 15.72 6.68 5.13
C ALA A 9 16.08 5.52 6.08
N ALA A 10 17.14 5.69 6.87
CA ALA A 10 17.53 4.69 7.88
C ALA A 10 16.46 4.53 8.97
N ALA A 11 15.89 5.64 9.46
CA ALA A 11 14.82 5.59 10.46
C ALA A 11 13.56 4.89 9.93
N ILE A 12 13.16 5.17 8.68
CA ILE A 12 12.04 4.47 8.03
C ILE A 12 12.34 2.98 7.87
N GLY A 13 13.56 2.64 7.41
CA GLY A 13 13.99 1.25 7.25
C GLY A 13 13.97 0.48 8.57
N LEU A 14 14.49 1.09 9.64
CA LEU A 14 14.43 0.53 10.98
C LEU A 14 12.98 0.36 11.46
N GLY A 15 12.13 1.37 11.26
CA GLY A 15 10.71 1.29 11.59
C GLY A 15 10.02 0.11 10.89
N LEU A 16 10.28 -0.08 9.59
CA LEU A 16 9.75 -1.22 8.83
C LEU A 16 10.24 -2.56 9.39
N ILE A 17 11.53 -2.69 9.70
CA ILE A 17 12.09 -3.91 10.30
C ILE A 17 11.41 -4.21 11.64
N LEU A 18 11.25 -3.21 12.50
CA LEU A 18 10.59 -3.37 13.80
C LEU A 18 9.12 -3.78 13.64
N MET A 19 8.41 -3.24 12.66
CA MET A 19 7.04 -3.68 12.33
C MET A 19 7.00 -5.16 11.90
N ILE A 20 7.91 -5.59 11.02
CA ILE A 20 7.99 -6.97 10.56
C ILE A 20 8.30 -7.92 11.73
N VAL A 21 9.28 -7.58 12.56
CA VAL A 21 9.66 -8.39 13.72
C VAL A 21 8.51 -8.47 14.72
N GLY A 22 7.88 -7.34 15.06
CA GLY A 22 6.75 -7.29 15.99
C GLY A 22 5.54 -8.07 15.50
N TYR A 23 5.21 -7.97 14.20
CA TYR A 23 4.11 -8.73 13.61
C TYR A 23 4.38 -10.24 13.66
N ARG A 24 5.61 -10.67 13.35
CA ARG A 24 5.99 -12.08 13.36
C ARG A 24 6.12 -12.68 14.76
N SER A 25 6.43 -11.88 15.77
CA SER A 25 6.58 -12.33 17.15
C SER A 25 5.28 -12.26 17.95
N ALA A 26 4.26 -11.58 17.44
CA ALA A 26 2.97 -11.45 18.10
C ALA A 26 2.25 -12.81 18.18
N PRO A 27 1.62 -13.13 19.32
CA PRO A 27 0.76 -14.31 19.40
C PRO A 27 -0.46 -14.13 18.50
N TYR A 28 -0.90 -15.23 17.90
CA TYR A 28 -2.17 -15.23 17.15
C TYR A 28 -3.34 -15.10 18.12
N VAL A 29 -4.11 -14.02 17.98
CA VAL A 29 -5.33 -13.76 18.75
C VAL A 29 -6.44 -13.46 17.74
N ALA A 30 -7.39 -14.40 17.59
CA ALA A 30 -8.51 -14.25 16.66
C ALA A 30 -9.45 -13.11 17.10
N VAL A 31 -9.90 -12.30 16.15
CA VAL A 31 -10.86 -11.20 16.38
C VAL A 31 -12.11 -11.36 15.49
N TYR A 32 -11.93 -11.76 14.23
CA TYR A 32 -13.03 -12.12 13.33
C TYR A 32 -12.60 -13.21 12.36
N THR A 33 -13.57 -13.81 11.68
CA THR A 33 -13.33 -14.81 10.64
C THR A 33 -13.37 -14.14 9.27
N PRO A 34 -12.26 -14.11 8.52
CA PRO A 34 -12.26 -13.64 7.14
C PRO A 34 -13.22 -14.46 6.26
N PRO A 35 -13.96 -13.84 5.34
CA PRO A 35 -14.80 -14.58 4.40
C PRO A 35 -13.94 -15.40 3.43
N GLY A 36 -14.37 -16.62 3.09
CA GLY A 36 -13.62 -17.49 2.18
C GLY A 36 -13.41 -16.90 0.77
N TRP A 37 -14.33 -16.06 0.29
CA TRP A 37 -14.20 -15.35 -0.99
C TRP A 37 -13.24 -14.15 -0.92
N GLY A 38 -12.84 -13.72 0.29
CA GLY A 38 -12.08 -12.49 0.55
C GLY A 38 -10.75 -12.45 -0.20
N ILE A 39 -10.14 -13.61 -0.47
CA ILE A 39 -8.87 -13.71 -1.20
C ILE A 39 -8.95 -13.14 -2.63
N HIS A 40 -10.07 -13.34 -3.34
CA HIS A 40 -10.23 -12.85 -4.70
C HIS A 40 -10.34 -11.32 -4.73
N LEU A 41 -11.15 -10.76 -3.82
CA LEU A 41 -11.29 -9.32 -3.70
C LEU A 41 -9.98 -8.69 -3.20
N ASN A 42 -9.30 -9.30 -2.23
CA ASN A 42 -7.99 -8.87 -1.77
C ASN A 42 -7.00 -8.73 -2.92
N ASN A 43 -6.89 -9.74 -3.79
CA ASN A 43 -5.93 -9.73 -4.90
C ASN A 43 -6.24 -8.63 -5.92
N LEU A 44 -7.52 -8.40 -6.23
CA LEU A 44 -7.95 -7.29 -7.06
C LEU A 44 -7.61 -5.94 -6.40
N MET A 45 -7.94 -5.78 -5.12
CA MET A 45 -7.65 -4.57 -4.37
C MET A 45 -6.14 -4.31 -4.28
N MET A 46 -5.33 -5.35 -4.13
CA MET A 46 -3.88 -5.25 -4.09
C MET A 46 -3.27 -4.84 -5.42
N LEU A 47 -3.78 -5.38 -6.53
CA LEU A 47 -3.37 -4.91 -7.85
C LEU A 47 -3.71 -3.42 -8.05
N ILE A 48 -4.90 -3.00 -7.61
CA ILE A 48 -5.31 -1.59 -7.62
C ILE A 48 -4.40 -0.76 -6.71
N ALA A 49 -4.08 -1.23 -5.50
CA ALA A 49 -3.21 -0.52 -4.56
C ALA A 49 -1.81 -0.29 -5.15
N VAL A 50 -1.22 -1.31 -5.78
CA VAL A 50 0.08 -1.21 -6.47
C VAL A 50 0.02 -0.22 -7.63
N PHE A 51 -1.06 -0.24 -8.43
CA PHE A 51 -1.29 0.73 -9.49
C PHE A 51 -1.38 2.16 -8.96
N VAL A 52 -2.21 2.39 -7.94
CA VAL A 52 -2.41 3.69 -7.32
C VAL A 52 -1.13 4.19 -6.66
N PHE A 53 -0.32 3.31 -6.05
CA PHE A 53 0.98 3.68 -5.48
C PHE A 53 1.94 4.15 -6.57
N ALA A 54 2.05 3.37 -7.66
CA ALA A 54 2.91 3.69 -8.79
C ALA A 54 2.49 4.99 -9.52
N LEU A 55 1.20 5.36 -9.42
CA LEU A 55 0.66 6.61 -9.97
C LEU A 55 1.42 7.86 -9.50
N GLY A 56 1.93 7.85 -8.26
CA GLY A 56 2.73 8.95 -7.70
C GLY A 56 4.00 9.26 -8.48
N HIS A 57 4.52 8.27 -9.22
CA HIS A 57 5.73 8.36 -10.04
C HIS A 57 5.44 8.25 -11.56
N SER A 58 4.16 8.18 -11.94
CA SER A 58 3.75 7.99 -13.33
C SER A 58 4.08 9.22 -14.21
N LYS A 59 4.42 8.94 -15.46
CA LYS A 59 4.55 9.92 -16.55
C LYS A 59 3.37 9.88 -17.54
N GLY A 60 2.31 9.13 -17.19
CA GLY A 60 1.12 8.97 -18.01
C GLY A 60 0.06 10.04 -17.78
N LYS A 61 -1.09 9.94 -18.45
CA LYS A 61 -2.24 10.83 -18.23
C LYS A 61 -2.83 10.64 -16.84
N SER A 62 -2.79 9.40 -16.35
CA SER A 62 -3.33 8.99 -15.05
C SER A 62 -2.69 9.69 -13.85
N ARG A 63 -1.48 10.24 -14.00
CA ARG A 63 -0.76 10.96 -12.92
C ARG A 63 -1.51 12.19 -12.37
N ALA A 64 -2.51 12.69 -13.10
CA ALA A 64 -3.34 13.81 -12.72
C ALA A 64 -4.61 13.41 -11.94
N TRP A 65 -4.94 12.12 -11.87
CA TRP A 65 -6.22 11.65 -11.33
C TRP A 65 -6.34 11.81 -9.82
N LEU A 66 -5.26 11.59 -9.09
CA LEU A 66 -5.27 11.55 -7.63
C LEU A 66 -4.28 12.54 -7.06
N ARG A 67 -4.74 13.25 -6.03
CA ARG A 67 -3.93 14.20 -5.26
C ARG A 67 -2.88 13.51 -4.37
N ASN A 68 -3.30 12.48 -3.62
CA ASN A 68 -2.46 11.76 -2.67
C ASN A 68 -2.41 10.26 -3.00
N PRO A 69 -1.86 9.86 -4.18
CA PRO A 69 -1.89 8.47 -4.63
C PRO A 69 -1.25 7.51 -3.62
N MET A 70 -0.14 7.89 -2.99
CA MET A 70 0.53 7.03 -2.00
C MET A 70 -0.33 6.73 -0.78
N LEU A 71 -0.98 7.74 -0.19
CA LEU A 71 -1.86 7.54 0.98
C LEU A 71 -3.11 6.75 0.61
N ILE A 72 -3.66 6.98 -0.59
CA ILE A 72 -4.80 6.20 -1.10
C ILE A 72 -4.42 4.73 -1.29
N ALA A 73 -3.24 4.45 -1.84
CA ALA A 73 -2.75 3.10 -1.96
C ALA A 73 -2.59 2.41 -0.60
N VAL A 74 -2.05 3.10 0.42
CA VAL A 74 -1.93 2.55 1.79
C VAL A 74 -3.30 2.25 2.39
N MET A 75 -4.30 3.11 2.18
CA MET A 75 -5.67 2.83 2.65
C MET A 75 -6.28 1.60 1.97
N ILE A 76 -6.15 1.48 0.64
CA ILE A 76 -6.65 0.29 -0.10
C ILE A 76 -5.92 -0.96 0.37
N TRP A 77 -4.59 -0.88 0.51
CA TRP A 77 -3.74 -1.96 1.02
C TRP A 77 -4.16 -2.41 2.42
N ALA A 78 -4.40 -1.47 3.33
CA ALA A 78 -4.82 -1.77 4.70
C ALA A 78 -6.16 -2.51 4.72
N VAL A 79 -7.16 -2.03 3.95
CA VAL A 79 -8.46 -2.70 3.85
C VAL A 79 -8.32 -4.08 3.22
N ALA A 80 -7.52 -4.23 2.17
CA ALA A 80 -7.27 -5.52 1.52
C ALA A 80 -6.69 -6.54 2.53
N HIS A 81 -5.70 -6.14 3.32
CA HIS A 81 -5.09 -7.04 4.31
C HIS A 81 -6.06 -7.38 5.45
N LEU A 82 -6.84 -6.43 5.94
CA LEU A 82 -7.87 -6.73 6.93
C LEU A 82 -8.95 -7.66 6.38
N LEU A 83 -9.27 -7.62 5.07
CA LEU A 83 -10.25 -8.52 4.49
C LEU A 83 -9.87 -10.00 4.62
N VAL A 84 -8.57 -10.33 4.63
CA VAL A 84 -8.06 -11.71 4.63
C VAL A 84 -7.33 -12.10 5.92
N ASN A 85 -7.07 -11.16 6.83
CA ASN A 85 -6.43 -11.43 8.12
C ASN A 85 -7.35 -11.00 9.28
N GLY A 86 -7.82 -11.96 10.07
CA GLY A 86 -8.82 -11.77 11.12
C GLY A 86 -8.28 -11.68 12.55
N ASP A 87 -6.98 -11.44 12.72
CA ASP A 87 -6.29 -11.47 14.01
C ASP A 87 -5.93 -10.07 14.54
N LEU A 88 -5.59 -10.01 15.84
CA LEU A 88 -5.29 -8.76 16.54
C LEU A 88 -4.03 -8.05 16.02
N ALA A 89 -2.98 -8.79 15.64
CA ALA A 89 -1.75 -8.17 15.14
C ALA A 89 -2.00 -7.48 13.80
N SER A 90 -2.78 -8.13 12.92
CA SER A 90 -3.28 -7.55 11.67
C SER A 90 -4.13 -6.31 11.88
N LEU A 91 -5.08 -6.35 12.82
CA LEU A 91 -5.91 -5.19 13.14
C LEU A 91 -5.10 -3.99 13.60
N ILE A 92 -4.10 -4.20 14.46
CA ILE A 92 -3.24 -3.12 14.97
C ILE A 92 -2.37 -2.57 13.83
N LEU A 93 -1.69 -3.43 13.07
CA LEU A 93 -0.76 -3.01 12.04
C LEU A 93 -1.47 -2.34 10.85
N PHE A 94 -2.38 -3.06 10.20
CA PHE A 94 -3.05 -2.58 9.00
C PHE A 94 -4.08 -1.49 9.34
N GLY A 95 -4.83 -1.67 10.43
CA GLY A 95 -5.78 -0.66 10.91
C GLY A 95 -5.07 0.63 11.34
N GLY A 96 -3.96 0.53 12.07
CA GLY A 96 -3.16 1.68 12.48
C GLY A 96 -2.57 2.46 11.30
N LEU A 97 -1.96 1.76 10.34
CA LEU A 97 -1.42 2.40 9.12
C LEU A 97 -2.54 2.98 8.23
N GLY A 98 -3.69 2.31 8.14
CA GLY A 98 -4.86 2.82 7.41
C GLY A 98 -5.42 4.10 8.04
N ALA A 99 -5.58 4.11 9.37
CA ALA A 99 -6.02 5.28 10.12
C ALA A 99 -5.04 6.45 9.99
N TRP A 100 -3.74 6.18 10.12
CA TRP A 100 -2.68 7.16 9.89
C TRP A 100 -2.76 7.75 8.48
N ALA A 101 -2.85 6.91 7.45
CA ALA A 101 -2.92 7.37 6.06
C ALA A 101 -4.15 8.24 5.77
N PHE A 102 -5.29 7.91 6.39
CA PHE A 102 -6.50 8.71 6.31
C PHE A 102 -6.33 10.10 6.96
N VAL A 103 -5.82 10.15 8.19
CA VAL A 103 -5.59 11.40 8.92
C VAL A 103 -4.57 12.28 8.21
N ASP A 104 -3.47 11.70 7.72
CA ASP A 104 -2.45 12.44 6.97
C ASP A 104 -3.01 13.00 5.67
N ARG A 105 -3.87 12.25 4.97
CA ARG A 105 -4.53 12.73 3.75
C ARG A 105 -5.37 13.97 4.03
N LEU A 106 -6.16 13.96 5.12
CA LEU A 106 -6.96 15.12 5.52
C LEU A 106 -6.07 16.29 5.91
N THR A 107 -5.01 16.05 6.67
CA THR A 107 -4.07 17.07 7.15
C THR A 107 -3.33 17.74 5.99
N ILE A 108 -2.81 16.96 5.03
CA ILE A 108 -2.15 17.48 3.83
C ILE A 108 -3.14 18.25 2.95
N ASN A 109 -4.38 17.77 2.87
CA ASN A 109 -5.42 18.45 2.12
C ASN A 109 -5.76 19.83 2.69
N ALA A 110 -5.94 19.90 4.01
CA ALA A 110 -6.21 21.14 4.72
C ALA A 110 -5.05 22.14 4.64
N ARG A 111 -3.80 21.66 4.68
CA ARG A 111 -2.59 22.52 4.63
C ARG A 111 -2.25 23.04 3.24
N ASN A 112 -2.79 22.46 2.17
CA ASN A 112 -2.51 22.85 0.80
C ASN A 112 -3.82 23.04 0.01
N PRO A 113 -4.67 24.02 0.34
CA PRO A 113 -5.99 24.16 -0.28
C PRO A 113 -5.91 24.37 -1.80
N ASP A 114 -4.89 25.06 -2.28
CA ASP A 114 -4.72 25.45 -3.69
C ASP A 114 -4.11 24.36 -4.59
N TRP A 115 -4.33 23.09 -4.24
CA TRP A 115 -3.81 21.99 -5.06
C TRP A 115 -4.46 21.97 -6.44
N THR A 116 -3.63 21.94 -7.48
CA THR A 116 -4.06 21.74 -8.86
C THR A 116 -3.49 20.42 -9.39
N PRO A 117 -4.27 19.65 -10.19
CA PRO A 117 -3.77 18.47 -10.85
C PRO A 117 -2.56 18.81 -11.74
N LYS A 118 -1.58 17.89 -11.77
CA LYS A 118 -0.46 18.00 -12.71
C LYS A 118 -0.98 17.92 -14.14
N ALA A 119 -0.33 18.61 -15.08
CA ALA A 119 -0.64 18.43 -16.51
C ALA A 119 -0.56 16.93 -16.90
N PRO A 120 -1.57 16.39 -17.62
CA PRO A 120 -1.57 15.01 -18.08
C PRO A 120 -0.33 14.67 -18.91
N GLY A 121 0.22 13.48 -18.70
CA GLY A 121 1.35 12.96 -19.48
C GLY A 121 0.93 12.24 -20.76
N THR A 122 1.68 11.23 -21.16
CA THR A 122 1.47 10.50 -22.43
C THR A 122 0.72 9.19 -22.25
N THR A 123 0.03 8.70 -23.29
CA THR A 123 -0.58 7.36 -23.26
C THR A 123 0.46 6.25 -23.05
N ALA A 124 1.66 6.39 -23.62
CA ALA A 124 2.77 5.46 -23.40
C ALA A 124 3.19 5.38 -21.91
N GLY A 125 3.07 6.49 -21.18
CA GLY A 125 3.29 6.52 -19.74
C GLY A 125 2.26 5.70 -18.96
N ASP A 126 1.00 5.67 -19.40
CA ASP A 126 -0.04 4.85 -18.77
C ASP A 126 0.14 3.36 -19.07
N VAL A 127 0.53 3.00 -20.30
CA VAL A 127 0.85 1.61 -20.65
C VAL A 127 2.03 1.11 -19.80
N ARG A 128 3.08 1.92 -19.65
CA ARG A 128 4.22 1.60 -18.78
C ARG A 128 3.80 1.48 -17.32
N LEU A 129 2.92 2.35 -16.84
CA LEU A 129 2.39 2.27 -15.48
C LEU A 129 1.70 0.92 -15.25
N VAL A 130 0.77 0.52 -16.12
CA VAL A 130 0.05 -0.76 -16.01
C VAL A 130 1.04 -1.94 -16.03
N ALA A 131 1.99 -1.94 -16.96
CA ALA A 131 2.99 -3.01 -17.06
C ALA A 131 3.84 -3.12 -15.79
N ILE A 132 4.34 -2.00 -15.26
CA ILE A 132 5.11 -1.98 -14.01
C ILE A 132 4.25 -2.47 -12.85
N SER A 133 2.99 -2.05 -12.75
CA SER A 133 2.11 -2.46 -11.65
C SER A 133 1.86 -3.97 -11.65
N VAL A 134 1.64 -4.57 -12.82
CA VAL A 134 1.47 -6.03 -12.94
C VAL A 134 2.74 -6.78 -12.54
N VAL A 135 3.91 -6.33 -13.02
CA VAL A 135 5.20 -6.94 -12.64
C VAL A 135 5.48 -6.80 -11.15
N THR A 136 5.28 -5.60 -10.59
CA THR A 136 5.46 -5.35 -9.15
C THR A 136 4.50 -6.19 -8.31
N PHE A 137 3.24 -6.33 -8.71
CA PHE A 137 2.29 -7.21 -8.04
C PHE A 137 2.79 -8.67 -8.04
N GLY A 138 3.28 -9.18 -9.17
CA GLY A 138 3.86 -10.52 -9.26
C GLY A 138 5.07 -10.72 -8.33
N ILE A 139 5.96 -9.74 -8.24
CA ILE A 139 7.11 -9.77 -7.32
C ILE A 139 6.63 -9.78 -5.85
N ILE A 140 5.68 -8.93 -5.50
CA ILE A 140 5.11 -8.87 -4.15
C ILE A 140 4.49 -10.23 -3.79
N ALA A 141 3.70 -10.82 -4.69
CA ALA A 141 3.09 -12.13 -4.48
C ALA A 141 4.13 -13.23 -4.29
N ALA A 142 5.22 -13.22 -5.07
CA ALA A 142 6.32 -14.17 -4.92
C ALA A 142 7.04 -14.04 -3.57
N ILE A 143 7.27 -12.81 -3.10
CA ILE A 143 7.87 -12.54 -1.78
C ILE A 143 6.95 -13.03 -0.66
N HIS A 144 5.64 -12.81 -0.76
CA HIS A 144 4.67 -13.30 0.22
C HIS A 144 4.70 -14.82 0.31
N ALA A 145 4.65 -15.50 -0.84
CA ALA A 145 4.77 -16.95 -0.91
C ALA A 145 6.08 -17.46 -0.29
N TRP A 146 7.22 -16.81 -0.59
CA TRP A 146 8.52 -17.15 -0.01
C TRP A 146 8.57 -16.97 1.51
N LEU A 147 7.86 -15.96 2.04
CA LEU A 147 7.76 -15.72 3.48
C LEU A 147 6.74 -16.62 4.20
N GLY A 148 6.06 -17.52 3.47
CA GLY A 148 5.08 -18.47 3.99
C GLY A 148 3.62 -18.00 3.92
N TYR A 149 3.34 -16.85 3.33
CA TYR A 149 1.99 -16.28 3.18
C TYR A 149 1.51 -16.46 1.75
N TRP A 150 0.81 -17.56 1.47
CA TRP A 150 0.36 -17.86 0.11
C TRP A 150 -0.79 -16.92 -0.33
N PRO A 151 -0.61 -16.11 -1.40
CA PRO A 151 -1.56 -15.06 -1.75
C PRO A 151 -2.68 -15.49 -2.71
N PHE A 152 -2.66 -16.72 -3.22
CA PHE A 152 -3.64 -17.21 -4.21
C PHE A 152 -4.55 -18.30 -3.62
N PRO A 153 -5.77 -18.50 -4.15
CA PRO A 153 -6.64 -19.58 -3.70
C PRO A 153 -5.94 -20.95 -3.77
N GLN A 154 -6.22 -21.82 -2.80
CA GLN A 154 -5.79 -23.22 -2.74
C GLN A 154 -6.99 -24.15 -2.89
#